data_AF-A0A538D410-F1
#
_entry.id   AF-A0A538D410-F1
#
_cell.length_a   1.000
_cell.length_b   1.000
_cell.length_c   1.000
_cell.angle_alpha   90.00
_cell.angle_beta   90.00
_cell.angle_gamma   90.00
#
_symmetry.space_group_name_H-M   'P 1'
#
loop_
_entity.id
_entity.type
_entity.pdbx_description
1 polymer ?
#
loop_
_entity_poly.entity_id
_entity_poly.type
_entity_poly.pdbx_seq_one_letter_code
_entity_poly.pdbx_strand_id
1 'polypeptide(L)'
;MILHANAALGRRQRLRLVSLIAGGVTIAAAAAIVGCSRQTGSKWVGRARRGESLDDRSSRPRRSPRRTSAAVEQAVLRARAELVARSAPARLGAPARRLDRARDPCRH
;
A
#
# COMPACT_ATOMS: atom_id res chain seq x y z
N MET A 1 10.06 -16.35 -3.43
CA MET A 1 9.82 -15.50 -2.24
C MET A 1 8.48 -14.82 -2.42
N ILE A 2 7.46 -15.27 -1.67
CA ILE A 2 6.04 -14.99 -1.93
C ILE A 2 5.75 -13.50 -1.74
N LEU A 3 5.47 -12.81 -2.85
CA LEU A 3 5.03 -11.42 -2.88
C LEU A 3 3.67 -11.33 -2.18
N HIS A 4 3.63 -10.60 -1.08
CA HIS A 4 2.57 -10.60 -0.08
C HIS A 4 1.15 -10.43 -0.62
N ALA A 5 0.33 -11.49 -0.47
CA ALA A 5 -1.14 -11.43 -0.52
C ALA A 5 -1.74 -10.39 0.45
N ASN A 6 -0.96 -9.89 1.41
CA ASN A 6 -1.35 -8.83 2.35
C ASN A 6 -1.37 -7.41 1.75
N ALA A 7 -0.80 -7.18 0.56
CA ALA A 7 -0.83 -5.87 -0.10
C ALA A 7 -2.18 -5.57 -0.79
N ALA A 8 -2.94 -6.61 -1.14
CA ALA A 8 -4.17 -6.49 -1.95
C ALA A 8 -5.42 -6.12 -1.15
N LEU A 9 -5.28 -5.90 0.17
CA LEU A 9 -6.39 -5.48 1.02
C LEU A 9 -6.28 -4.01 1.37
N GLY A 10 -6.59 -3.16 0.38
CA GLY A 10 -6.65 -1.70 0.53
C GLY A 10 -7.63 -1.29 1.64
N ARG A 11 -7.59 -0.02 2.06
CA ARG A 11 -8.45 0.56 3.11
C ARG A 11 -9.90 0.05 3.10
N ARG A 12 -10.49 -0.11 1.91
CA ARG A 12 -11.85 -0.65 1.69
C ARG A 12 -12.09 -2.00 2.35
N GLN A 13 -11.16 -2.94 2.25
CA GLN A 13 -11.33 -4.27 2.83
C GLN A 13 -11.14 -4.29 4.34
N ARG A 14 -10.30 -3.40 4.89
CA ARG A 14 -10.19 -3.18 6.34
C ARG A 14 -11.50 -2.62 6.90
N LEU A 15 -12.13 -1.68 6.18
CA LEU A 15 -13.44 -1.16 6.53
C LEU A 15 -14.52 -2.25 6.46
N ARG A 16 -14.55 -3.03 5.37
CA ARG A 16 -15.49 -4.16 5.21
C ARG A 16 -15.37 -5.18 6.34
N LEU A 17 -14.14 -5.52 6.75
CA LEU A 17 -13.88 -6.39 7.90
C LEU A 17 -14.52 -5.84 9.18
N VAL A 18 -14.31 -4.56 9.47
CA VAL A 18 -14.87 -3.90 10.66
C VAL A 18 -16.38 -3.82 10.61
N SER A 19 -16.97 -3.49 9.45
CA SER A 19 -18.43 -3.46 9.26
C SER A 19 -19.07 -4.83 9.47
N LEU A 20 -18.47 -5.92 8.97
CA LEU A 20 -18.98 -7.28 9.18
C LEU A 20 -19.00 -7.64 10.67
N ILE A 21 -17.95 -7.28 11.40
CA ILE A 21 -17.84 -7.57 12.84
C ILE A 21 -18.80 -6.70 13.65
N ALA A 22 -19.00 -5.44 13.25
CA ALA A 22 -20.04 -4.59 13.84
C ALA A 22 -21.44 -5.16 13.62
N GLY A 23 -21.67 -5.87 12.50
CA GLY A 23 -22.89 -6.63 12.22
C GLY A 23 -22.97 -8.00 12.89
N GLY A 24 -22.06 -8.34 13.82
CA GLY A 24 -22.11 -9.58 14.60
C GLY A 24 -21.36 -10.77 13.99
N VAL A 25 -20.71 -10.62 12.83
CA VAL A 25 -19.92 -11.69 12.23
C VAL A 25 -18.64 -11.92 13.05
N THR A 26 -18.25 -13.18 13.26
CA THR A 26 -17.02 -13.51 13.97
C THR A 26 -15.78 -13.05 13.19
N ILE A 27 -14.67 -12.78 13.90
CA ILE A 27 -13.41 -12.35 13.28
C ILE A 27 -12.92 -13.38 12.23
N ALA A 28 -13.07 -14.67 12.51
CA ALA A 28 -12.64 -15.73 11.60
C ALA A 28 -13.45 -15.74 10.30
N ALA A 29 -14.78 -15.66 10.40
CA ALA A 29 -15.65 -15.61 9.23
C ALA A 29 -15.47 -14.32 8.42
N ALA A 30 -15.38 -13.16 9.09
CA ALA A 30 -15.13 -11.89 8.44
C ALA A 30 -13.77 -11.87 7.70
N ALA A 31 -12.73 -12.46 8.30
CA ALA A 31 -11.42 -12.59 7.67
C ALA A 31 -11.47 -13.48 6.41
N ALA A 32 -12.21 -14.58 6.45
CA ALA A 32 -12.43 -15.45 5.29
C ALA A 32 -13.17 -14.72 4.16
N ILE A 33 -14.26 -13.99 4.48
CA ILE A 33 -15.03 -13.19 3.50
C ILE A 33 -14.16 -12.13 2.82
N VAL A 34 -13.29 -11.49 3.59
CA VAL A 34 -12.42 -10.41 3.10
C VAL A 34 -11.20 -10.96 2.36
N GLY A 35 -10.82 -12.24 2.58
CA GLY A 35 -9.67 -12.86 1.95
C GLY A 35 -8.35 -12.60 2.69
N CYS A 36 -8.38 -12.49 4.02
CA CYS A 36 -7.17 -12.39 4.84
C CYS A 36 -7.07 -13.51 5.88
N SER A 37 -5.87 -13.72 6.41
CA SER A 37 -5.70 -14.60 7.57
C SER A 37 -6.43 -14.05 8.80
N ARG A 38 -6.88 -14.94 9.69
CA ARG A 38 -7.48 -14.57 10.99
C ARG A 38 -6.58 -13.61 11.77
N GLN A 39 -5.26 -13.83 11.78
CA GLN A 39 -4.31 -12.99 12.51
C GLN A 39 -4.27 -11.55 11.95
N THR A 40 -4.28 -11.39 10.63
CA THR A 40 -4.38 -10.08 9.98
C THR A 40 -5.71 -9.41 10.33
N GLY A 41 -6.81 -10.15 10.30
CA GLY A 41 -8.12 -9.66 10.71
C GLY A 41 -8.13 -9.16 12.16
N SER A 42 -7.67 -9.98 13.12
CA SER A 42 -7.59 -9.62 14.53
C SER A 42 -6.77 -8.35 14.78
N LYS A 43 -5.65 -8.17 14.06
CA LYS A 43 -4.82 -6.96 14.17
C LYS A 43 -5.60 -5.70 13.77
N TRP A 44 -6.33 -5.74 12.66
CA TRP A 44 -7.12 -4.61 12.18
C TRP A 44 -8.30 -4.29 13.10
N VAL A 45 -8.97 -5.31 13.62
CA VAL A 45 -10.05 -5.15 14.60
C VAL A 45 -9.52 -4.53 15.89
N GLY A 46 -8.36 -4.98 16.38
CA GLY A 46 -7.72 -4.37 17.54
C GLY A 46 -7.42 -2.89 17.33
N ARG A 47 -6.99 -2.50 16.12
CA ARG A 47 -6.78 -1.07 15.77
C ARG A 47 -8.09 -0.29 15.77
N ALA A 48 -9.13 -0.82 15.11
CA ALA A 48 -10.45 -0.18 15.06
C ALA A 48 -11.03 0.04 16.46
N ARG A 49 -10.91 -0.97 17.35
CA ARG A 49 -11.36 -0.87 18.76
C ARG A 49 -10.62 0.18 19.57
N ARG A 50 -9.36 0.49 19.22
CA ARG A 50 -8.58 1.57 19.84
C ARG A 50 -8.84 2.95 19.20
N GLY A 51 -9.77 3.04 18.24
CA GLY A 51 -10.03 4.28 17.50
C GLY A 51 -8.89 4.69 16.55
N GLU A 52 -7.96 3.77 16.24
CA GLU A 52 -6.86 4.09 15.33
C GLU A 52 -7.32 4.10 13.87
N SER A 53 -6.70 4.95 13.06
CA SER A 53 -6.91 4.92 11.61
C SER A 53 -6.55 3.55 11.02
N LEU A 54 -7.40 3.09 10.11
CA LEU A 54 -7.20 1.88 9.28
C LEU A 54 -6.35 2.16 8.04
N ASP A 55 -5.81 3.37 7.91
CA ASP A 55 -4.91 3.73 6.82
C ASP A 55 -3.55 3.04 7.00
N ASP A 56 -2.84 2.90 5.88
CA ASP A 56 -1.49 2.36 5.94
C ASP A 56 -0.57 3.37 6.61
N ARG A 57 0.15 2.93 7.63
CA ARG A 57 1.25 3.72 8.17
C ARG A 57 2.38 3.60 7.16
N SER A 58 3.00 4.72 6.81
CA SER A 58 4.21 4.68 6.00
C SER A 58 5.19 3.68 6.59
N SER A 59 5.46 2.60 5.86
CA SER A 59 6.48 1.61 6.22
C SER A 59 7.90 2.17 6.09
N ARG A 60 8.04 3.40 5.56
CA ARG A 60 9.35 4.05 5.41
C ARG A 60 9.95 4.29 6.79
N PRO A 61 11.21 3.86 7.01
CA PRO A 61 11.92 4.16 8.23
C PRO A 61 12.10 5.68 8.36
N ARG A 62 11.91 6.21 9.58
CA ARG A 62 12.10 7.65 9.87
C ARG A 62 13.54 8.11 9.65
N ARG A 63 14.50 7.20 9.78
CA ARG A 63 15.92 7.45 9.54
C ARG A 63 16.52 6.29 8.77
N SER A 64 17.25 6.59 7.71
CA SER A 64 18.08 5.62 6.98
C SER A 64 19.55 6.02 7.16
N PRO A 65 20.22 5.56 8.24
CA PRO A 65 21.60 5.95 8.52
C PRO A 65 22.60 5.46 7.46
N ARG A 66 22.23 4.46 6.65
CA ARG A 66 22.98 3.98 5.48
C ARG A 66 22.38 4.47 4.17
N ARG A 67 21.74 5.64 4.17
CA ARG A 67 21.19 6.22 2.94
C ARG A 67 22.32 6.38 1.93
N THR A 68 22.13 5.80 0.76
CA THR A 68 23.09 5.87 -0.33
C THR A 68 23.31 7.33 -0.74
N SER A 69 24.54 7.69 -1.12
CA SER A 69 24.83 9.06 -1.55
C SER A 69 23.95 9.44 -2.74
N ALA A 70 23.63 10.73 -2.86
CA ALA A 70 22.77 11.23 -3.93
C ALA A 70 23.31 10.86 -5.33
N ALA A 71 24.64 10.87 -5.51
CA ALA A 71 25.27 10.47 -6.77
C ALA A 71 24.94 9.03 -7.16
N VAL A 72 24.99 8.09 -6.22
CA VAL A 72 24.68 6.68 -6.47
C VAL A 72 23.17 6.48 -6.62
N GLU A 73 22.33 7.17 -5.84
CA GLU A 73 20.87 7.19 -6.05
C GLU A 73 20.54 7.63 -7.49
N GLN A 74 21.18 8.69 -7.99
CA GLN A 74 20.99 9.18 -9.36
C GLN A 74 21.49 8.20 -10.43
N ALA A 75 22.64 7.57 -10.22
CA ALA A 75 23.16 6.56 -11.15
C ALA A 75 22.17 5.37 -11.27
N VAL A 76 21.63 4.89 -10.14
CA VAL A 76 20.62 3.82 -10.13
C VAL A 76 19.33 4.24 -10.83
N LEU A 77 18.87 5.48 -10.63
CA LEU A 77 17.66 5.98 -11.29
C LEU A 77 17.84 6.08 -12.81
N ARG A 78 18.99 6.55 -13.29
CA ARG A 78 19.30 6.59 -14.74
C ARG A 78 19.34 5.18 -15.34
N ALA A 79 20.07 4.26 -14.71
CA ALA A 79 20.15 2.88 -15.16
C ALA A 79 18.78 2.20 -15.24
N ARG A 80 17.89 2.47 -14.27
CA ARG A 80 16.50 1.98 -14.30
C ARG A 80 15.69 2.59 -15.44
N ALA A 81 15.80 3.90 -15.67
CA ALA A 81 15.08 4.58 -16.75
C ALA A 81 15.49 4.03 -18.13
N GLU A 82 16.80 3.81 -18.33
CA GLU A 82 17.33 3.21 -19.55
C GLU A 82 16.85 1.76 -19.74
N LEU A 83 16.83 0.95 -18.68
CA LEU A 83 16.34 -0.42 -18.75
C LEU A 83 14.85 -0.45 -19.15
N VAL A 84 14.04 0.42 -18.53
CA VAL A 84 12.62 0.55 -18.88
C VAL A 84 12.45 0.97 -20.33
N ALA A 85 13.22 1.96 -20.80
CA ALA A 85 13.18 2.44 -22.18
C ALA A 85 13.56 1.34 -23.20
N ARG A 86 14.57 0.53 -22.89
CA ARG A 86 14.99 -0.62 -23.73
C ARG A 86 13.97 -1.76 -23.72
N SER A 87 13.26 -1.94 -22.61
CA SER A 87 12.26 -3.00 -22.44
C SER A 87 10.84 -2.63 -22.88
N ALA A 88 10.60 -1.37 -23.26
CA ALA A 88 9.29 -0.92 -23.68
C ALA A 88 9.00 -1.44 -25.10
N PRO A 89 7.88 -2.17 -25.33
CA PRO A 89 7.47 -2.51 -26.70
C PRO A 89 7.16 -1.23 -27.47
N ALA A 90 7.48 -1.20 -28.77
CA ALA A 90 7.15 -0.08 -29.65
C ALA A 90 5.68 0.32 -29.45
N ARG A 91 5.49 1.59 -29.09
CA ARG A 91 4.29 2.13 -28.43
C ARG A 91 2.99 1.72 -29.13
N LEU A 92 2.08 1.06 -28.40
CA LEU A 92 0.64 1.24 -28.60
C LEU A 92 0.19 2.39 -27.69
N GLY A 93 -0.40 3.42 -28.30
CA GLY A 93 -0.75 4.67 -27.64
C GLY A 93 -1.77 4.50 -26.50
N ALA A 94 -1.45 5.09 -25.35
CA ALA A 94 -2.39 5.46 -24.30
C ALA A 94 -1.82 6.65 -23.53
N PRO A 95 -2.63 7.64 -23.12
CA PRO A 95 -2.13 8.93 -22.66
C PRO A 95 -1.40 8.81 -21.33
N ALA A 96 -0.39 9.67 -21.18
CA ALA A 96 0.37 9.86 -19.96
C ALA A 96 -0.55 10.06 -18.76
N ARG A 97 -0.73 9.02 -17.94
CA ARG A 97 -1.17 9.21 -16.55
C ARG A 97 0.02 9.77 -15.78
N ARG A 98 0.15 11.09 -15.90
CA ARG A 98 0.92 11.97 -15.06
C ARG A 98 0.64 11.59 -13.60
N LEU A 99 1.59 10.97 -12.91
CA LEU A 99 1.60 11.00 -11.45
C LEU A 99 2.06 12.40 -11.03
N ASP A 100 1.22 13.40 -11.31
CA ASP A 100 1.31 14.68 -10.63
C ASP A 100 0.87 14.40 -9.21
N ARG A 101 1.86 14.15 -8.35
CA ARG A 101 1.65 14.15 -6.91
C ARG A 101 1.63 15.61 -6.46
N ALA A 102 0.64 16.34 -6.94
CA ALA A 102 0.26 17.61 -6.36
C ALA A 102 -0.30 17.32 -4.96
N ARG A 103 0.31 17.95 -3.97
CA ARG A 103 -0.34 18.28 -2.71
C ARG A 103 -1.68 18.93 -3.03
N ASP A 104 -2.78 18.30 -2.63
CA ASP A 104 -4.00 19.03 -2.29
C ASP A 104 -3.96 19.31 -0.78
N PRO A 105 -3.71 20.56 -0.34
CA PRO A 105 -3.98 20.98 1.01
C PRO A 105 -5.45 21.37 1.10
N CYS A 106 -6.32 20.46 1.52
CA CYS A 106 -7.64 20.85 2.02
C CYS A 106 -7.46 21.49 3.39
N ARG A 107 -7.31 22.83 3.39
CA ARG A 107 -7.64 23.72 4.50
C ARG A 107 -9.16 23.95 4.50
N HIS A 108 -9.70 24.19 5.69
CA HIS A 108 -11.09 24.56 5.96
C HIS A 108 -11.48 25.86 5.24
#